data_AF-A0A354T824-F1
#
_entry.id   AF-A0A354T824-F1
#
_cell.length_a   1.000
_cell.length_b   1.000
_cell.length_c   1.000
_cell.angle_alpha   90.00
_cell.angle_beta   90.00
_cell.angle_gamma   90.00
#
_symmetry.space_group_name_H-M   'P 1'
#
loop_
_entity.id
_entity.type
_entity.pdbx_description
1 polymer ?
#
loop_
_entity_poly.entity_id
_entity_poly.type
_entity_poly.pdbx_seq_one_letter_code
_entity_poly.pdbx_strand_id
1 'polypeptide(L)'
;MPFHDQVCFHCQQSAEKCLKAAVNETGIFIPKTHDLLQLLGLLTNVNPAWAALSMQAGSLTVHAVRIRSPCRQAGAGDAKQALANNRSMSKTARKALGL
;
A
#
# COMPACT_ATOMS: atom_id res chain seq x y z
N MET A 1 2.56 -21.77 -1.13
CA MET A 1 3.79 -21.18 -1.69
C MET A 1 4.70 -20.81 -0.53
N PRO A 2 5.97 -21.21 -0.46
CA PRO A 2 6.78 -20.98 0.74
C PRO A 2 7.19 -19.51 0.97
N PHE A 3 6.88 -18.58 0.05
CA PHE A 3 7.34 -17.19 0.08
C PHE A 3 6.22 -16.15 0.29
N HIS A 4 5.14 -16.50 0.97
CA HIS A 4 4.01 -15.60 1.18
C HIS A 4 4.42 -14.26 1.82
N ASP A 5 5.35 -14.25 2.77
CA ASP A 5 5.85 -13.00 3.39
C ASP A 5 6.50 -12.06 2.38
N GLN A 6 7.26 -12.61 1.42
CA GLN A 6 7.90 -11.82 0.37
C GLN A 6 6.85 -11.25 -0.60
N VAL A 7 5.81 -12.02 -0.92
CA VAL A 7 4.68 -11.56 -1.73
C VAL A 7 3.98 -10.39 -1.04
N CYS A 8 3.66 -10.51 0.24
CA CYS A 8 3.01 -9.46 1.01
C CYS A 8 3.89 -8.20 1.10
N PHE A 9 5.19 -8.37 1.38
CA PHE A 9 6.16 -7.26 1.42
C PHE A 9 6.26 -6.52 0.08
N HIS A 10 6.38 -7.24 -1.04
CA HIS A 10 6.43 -6.61 -2.35
C HIS A 10 5.11 -5.94 -2.74
N CYS A 11 3.97 -6.50 -2.33
CA CYS A 11 2.66 -5.85 -2.50
C CYS A 11 2.59 -4.53 -1.73
N GLN A 12 3.05 -4.49 -0.47
CA GLN A 12 3.11 -3.26 0.30
C GLN A 12 4.04 -2.24 -0.36
N GLN A 13 5.26 -2.63 -0.75
CA GLN A 13 6.24 -1.72 -1.35
C GLN A 13 5.79 -1.17 -2.71
N SER A 14 5.07 -1.98 -3.49
CA SER A 14 4.44 -1.54 -4.74
C SER A 14 3.37 -0.48 -4.47
N ALA A 15 2.46 -0.75 -3.54
CA ALA A 15 1.40 0.17 -3.17
C ALA A 15 1.96 1.49 -2.60
N GLU A 16 3.00 1.42 -1.76
CA GLU A 16 3.71 2.58 -1.22
C GLU A 16 4.24 3.49 -2.31
N LYS A 17 4.93 2.93 -3.31
CA LYS A 17 5.48 3.71 -4.44
C LYS A 17 4.38 4.38 -5.25
N CYS A 18 3.27 3.70 -5.49
CA CYS A 18 2.12 4.29 -6.18
C CYS A 18 1.51 5.46 -5.40
N LEU A 19 1.33 5.32 -4.09
CA LEU A 19 0.83 6.42 -3.26
C LEU A 19 1.82 7.59 -3.21
N LYS A 20 3.12 7.30 -3.06
CA LYS A 20 4.16 8.35 -3.07
C LYS A 20 4.22 9.09 -4.40
N ALA A 21 4.03 8.40 -5.53
CA ALA A 21 3.90 9.05 -6.83
C ALA A 21 2.67 9.96 -6.88
N ALA A 22 1.51 9.50 -6.39
CA ALA A 22 0.32 10.34 -6.32
C ALA A 22 0.50 11.57 -5.41
N VAL A 23 1.20 11.44 -4.27
CA VAL A 23 1.52 12.58 -3.37
C VAL A 23 2.50 13.53 -4.04
N ASN A 24 3.46 13.02 -4.82
CA ASN A 24 4.41 13.85 -5.55
C ASN A 24 3.68 14.80 -6.52
N GLU A 25 2.66 14.32 -7.23
CA GLU A 25 1.89 15.13 -8.18
C GLU A 25 1.07 16.24 -7.52
N THR A 26 0.81 16.18 -6.22
CA THR A 26 0.11 17.26 -5.50
C THR A 26 1.06 18.35 -5.02
N GLY A 27 2.38 18.18 -5.18
CA GLY A 27 3.40 19.08 -4.65
C GLY A 27 3.59 19.02 -3.14
N ILE A 28 2.92 18.07 -2.45
CA ILE A 28 3.04 17.88 -1.00
C ILE A 28 4.34 17.14 -0.67
N PHE A 29 5.02 17.55 0.41
CA PHE A 29 6.19 16.83 0.91
C PHE A 29 5.83 15.39 1.32
N ILE A 30 6.60 14.43 0.80
CA ILE A 30 6.41 13.01 1.12
C ILE A 30 7.16 12.67 2.42
N PRO A 31 6.46 12.31 3.50
CA PRO A 31 7.11 11.91 4.74
C PRO A 31 7.91 10.61 4.56
N LYS A 32 9.00 10.46 5.32
CA LYS A 32 9.76 9.21 5.41
C LYS A 32 9.00 8.20 6.26
N THR A 33 8.01 7.55 5.65
CA THR A 33 7.14 6.55 6.29
C THR A 33 6.89 5.37 5.35
N HIS A 34 6.58 4.22 5.96
CA HIS A 34 6.04 3.04 5.29
C HIS A 34 4.55 2.81 5.63
N ASP A 35 3.95 3.72 6.40
CA ASP A 35 2.54 3.69 6.73
C ASP A 35 1.71 4.19 5.54
N LEU A 36 0.95 3.28 4.94
CA LEU A 36 0.11 3.61 3.78
C LEU A 36 -1.10 4.44 4.17
N LEU A 37 -1.61 4.32 5.40
CA LEU A 37 -2.71 5.17 5.88
C LEU A 37 -2.25 6.61 6.04
N GLN A 38 -1.03 6.81 6.51
CA GLN A 38 -0.44 8.15 6.60
C GLN A 38 -0.29 8.80 5.21
N LEU A 39 0.21 8.06 4.22
CA LEU A 39 0.31 8.55 2.84
C LEU A 39 -1.07 8.80 2.22
N LEU A 40 -2.05 7.92 2.50
CA LEU A 40 -3.41 8.06 2.01
C LEU A 40 -4.09 9.31 2.59
N GLY A 41 -3.87 9.61 3.88
CA GLY A 41 -4.41 10.80 4.52
C GLY A 41 -3.99 12.11 3.84
N LEU A 42 -2.74 12.19 3.35
CA LEU A 42 -2.28 13.33 2.56
C LEU A 42 -3.09 13.50 1.26
N LEU A 43 -3.41 12.39 0.60
CA LEU A 43 -4.20 12.38 -0.64
C LEU A 43 -5.68 12.66 -0.39
N THR A 44 -6.23 12.18 0.74
CA THR A 44 -7.63 12.43 1.12
C THR A 44 -7.90 13.92 1.34
N ASN A 45 -6.92 14.68 1.84
CA ASN A 45 -7.02 16.13 1.98
C ASN A 45 -7.11 16.86 0.62
N VAL A 46 -6.58 16.24 -0.46
CA VAL A 46 -6.64 16.79 -1.82
C VAL A 46 -7.90 16.31 -2.55
N ASN A 47 -8.25 15.03 -2.41
CA ASN A 47 -9.45 14.44 -2.98
C ASN A 47 -10.02 13.36 -2.03
N PRO A 48 -11.22 13.58 -1.45
CA PRO A 48 -11.83 12.64 -0.52
C PRO A 48 -12.05 11.22 -1.10
N ALA A 49 -12.10 11.05 -2.43
CA ALA A 49 -12.26 9.75 -3.08
C ALA A 49 -11.16 8.74 -2.72
N TRP A 50 -9.97 9.20 -2.32
CA TRP A 50 -8.88 8.34 -1.85
C TRP A 50 -9.23 7.57 -0.58
N ALA A 51 -10.17 8.06 0.25
CA ALA A 51 -10.61 7.37 1.47
C ALA A 51 -11.20 5.97 1.19
N ALA A 52 -11.64 5.68 -0.04
CA ALA A 52 -12.10 4.35 -0.43
C ALA A 52 -11.01 3.25 -0.34
N LEU A 53 -9.72 3.63 -0.24
CA LEU A 53 -8.60 2.69 -0.13
C LEU A 53 -8.15 2.41 1.32
N SER A 54 -8.82 2.97 2.33
CA SER A 54 -8.39 2.91 3.74
C SER A 54 -8.19 1.47 4.24
N MET A 55 -9.13 0.57 3.91
CA MET A 55 -9.07 -0.84 4.32
C MET A 55 -7.87 -1.57 3.71
N GLN A 56 -7.61 -1.32 2.42
CA GLN A 56 -6.51 -1.92 1.68
C GLN A 56 -5.16 -1.39 2.17
N ALA A 57 -5.06 -0.08 2.41
CA ALA A 57 -3.87 0.57 2.93
C ALA A 57 -3.52 0.06 4.34
N GLY A 58 -4.51 -0.02 5.25
CA GLY A 58 -4.31 -0.58 6.59
C GLY A 58 -3.87 -2.05 6.54
N SER A 59 -4.54 -2.87 5.72
CA SER A 59 -4.21 -4.28 5.55
C SER A 59 -2.82 -4.52 4.96
N LEU A 60 -2.30 -3.62 4.12
CA LEU A 60 -0.94 -3.76 3.56
C LEU A 60 0.14 -3.17 4.47
N THR A 61 -0.19 -2.17 5.30
CA THR A 61 0.78 -1.50 6.19
C THR A 61 1.46 -2.46 7.16
N VAL A 62 0.75 -3.51 7.61
CA VAL A 62 1.34 -4.55 8.49
C VAL A 62 2.48 -5.34 7.81
N HIS A 63 2.60 -5.25 6.48
CA HIS A 63 3.64 -5.91 5.68
C HIS A 63 4.75 -4.95 5.25
N ALA A 64 4.81 -3.75 5.83
CA ALA A 64 5.79 -2.71 5.51
C ALA A 64 7.24 -3.10 5.76
N VAL A 65 7.47 -3.91 6.79
CA VAL A 65 8.78 -4.45 7.12
C VAL A 65 8.76 -5.93 6.79
N ARG A 66 9.82 -6.41 6.14
CA ARG A 66 10.01 -7.85 5.93
C ARG A 66 10.06 -8.51 7.30
N ILE A 67 8.99 -9.19 7.69
CA ILE A 67 8.89 -9.86 8.99
C ILE A 67 10.00 -10.89 9.04
N ARG A 68 11.01 -10.63 9.88
CA ARG A 68 12.13 -11.53 10.18
C ARG A 68 11.99 -12.14 11.57
N SER A 69 10.76 -12.27 12.05
CA SER A 69 10.47 -12.72 13.40
C SER A 69 9.68 -14.04 13.36
N PRO A 70 10.07 -15.05 14.15
CA PRO A 70 9.43 -16.37 14.14
C PRO A 70 7.95 -16.37 14.58
N CYS A 71 7.42 -15.23 15.05
CA CYS A 71 6.10 -15.14 15.68
C CYS A 71 4.91 -15.03 14.70
N ARG A 72 5.11 -14.66 13.43
CA ARG A 72 4.02 -14.61 12.44
C ARG A 72 4.56 -14.80 11.02
N GLN A 73 4.10 -15.84 10.36
CA GLN A 73 4.36 -16.10 8.93
C GLN A 73 3.06 -15.88 8.16
N ALA A 74 3.14 -15.19 7.02
CA ALA A 74 2.00 -15.02 6.14
C ALA A 74 1.55 -16.37 5.55
N GLY A 75 0.24 -16.58 5.56
CA GLY A 75 -0.39 -17.71 4.88
C GLY A 75 -0.67 -17.42 3.41
N ALA A 76 -1.15 -18.45 2.70
CA ALA A 76 -1.59 -18.29 1.31
C ALA A 76 -2.76 -17.29 1.19
N GLY A 77 -3.63 -17.24 2.21
CA GLY A 77 -4.72 -16.28 2.31
C GLY A 77 -4.22 -14.84 2.39
N ASP A 78 -3.23 -14.57 3.25
CA ASP A 78 -2.62 -13.25 3.38
C ASP A 78 -1.99 -12.79 2.05
N ALA A 79 -1.24 -13.68 1.37
CA ALA A 79 -0.62 -13.36 0.08
C ALA A 79 -1.66 -13.05 -1.00
N LYS A 80 -2.75 -13.82 -1.06
CA LYS A 80 -3.85 -13.58 -2.00
C LYS A 80 -4.55 -12.25 -1.72
N GLN A 81 -4.80 -11.93 -0.45
CA GLN A 81 -5.40 -10.67 -0.04
C GLN A 81 -4.49 -9.48 -0.34
N ALA A 82 -3.19 -9.60 -0.05
CA ALA A 82 -2.19 -8.57 -0.33
C ALA A 82 -2.11 -8.25 -1.83
N LEU A 83 -2.14 -9.27 -2.70
CA LEU A 83 -2.20 -9.10 -4.15
C LEU A 83 -3.47 -8.37 -4.60
N ALA A 84 -4.64 -8.75 -4.05
CA ALA A 84 -5.91 -8.09 -4.38
C ALA A 84 -5.89 -6.61 -3.96
N ASN A 85 -5.43 -6.33 -2.74
CA ASN A 85 -5.33 -4.97 -2.20
C ASN A 85 -4.36 -4.11 -3.02
N ASN A 86 -3.18 -4.64 -3.35
CA ASN A 86 -2.20 -3.93 -4.16
C ASN A 86 -2.72 -3.62 -5.56
N ARG A 87 -3.46 -4.54 -6.20
CA ARG A 87 -4.10 -4.30 -7.50
C ARG A 87 -5.11 -3.16 -7.45
N SER A 88 -5.98 -3.13 -6.43
CA SER A 88 -6.95 -2.06 -6.24
C SER A 88 -6.27 -0.71 -6.05
N MET A 89 -5.25 -0.64 -5.19
CA MET A 89 -4.51 0.60 -4.94
C MET A 89 -3.76 1.07 -6.19
N SER A 90 -3.06 0.16 -6.88
CA SER A 90 -2.32 0.48 -8.11
C SER A 90 -3.25 0.97 -9.22
N LYS A 91 -4.44 0.38 -9.37
CA LYS A 91 -5.43 0.79 -10.37
C LYS A 91 -5.94 2.21 -10.09
N THR A 92 -6.30 2.50 -8.84
CA THR A 92 -6.75 3.85 -8.45
C THR A 92 -5.65 4.89 -8.63
N ALA A 93 -4.42 4.55 -8.21
CA ALA A 93 -3.28 5.44 -8.37
C ALA A 93 -2.97 5.74 -9.83
N ARG A 94 -2.91 4.73 -10.71
CA ARG A 94 -2.70 4.96 -12.16
C ARG A 94 -3.79 5.83 -12.77
N LYS A 95 -5.06 5.55 -12.46
CA LYS A 95 -6.18 6.39 -12.92
C LYS A 95 -6.03 7.84 -12.47
N ALA A 96 -5.60 8.08 -11.22
CA ALA A 96 -5.39 9.43 -10.70
C ALA A 96 -4.19 10.14 -11.36
N LEU A 97 -3.20 9.37 -11.82
CA LEU A 97 -2.01 9.85 -12.54
C LEU A 97 -2.21 9.95 -14.06
N GLY A 98 -3.39 9.59 -14.59
CA GLY A 98 -3.66 9.57 -16.04
C GLY A 98 -2.99 8.44 -16.81
N LEU A 99 -2.61 7.34 -16.14
CA LEU A 99 -1.96 6.15 -16.69
C LEU A 99 -2.92 4.97 -16.90
#